data_AF-A0A3P6P5H1-F1
#
_entry.id   AF-A0A3P6P5H1-F1
#
_cell.length_a   1.000
_cell.length_b   1.000
_cell.length_c   1.000
_cell.angle_alpha   90.00
_cell.angle_beta   90.00
_cell.angle_gamma   90.00
#
_symmetry.space_group_name_H-M   'P 1'
#
loop_
_entity.id
_entity.type
_entity.pdbx_description
1 polymer ?
#
loop_
_entity_poly.entity_id
_entity_poly.type
_entity_poly.pdbx_seq_one_letter_code
_entity_poly.pdbx_strand_id
1 'polypeptide(L)' 'MHARDIDAHWIQRSLSKFYKDPIVAQQKVNEILQILREASDDRDCENQLVLLLGFDQFEFIKVLRQHR' A
#
# COMPACT_ATOMS: atom_id res chain seq x y z
N MET A 1 -14.36 -13.50 13.04
CA MET A 1 -13.34 -12.45 12.87
C MET A 1 -12.79 -12.62 11.47
N HIS A 2 -13.16 -11.77 10.52
CA HIS A 2 -12.81 -11.99 9.11
C HIS A 2 -11.38 -11.51 8.86
N ALA A 3 -10.51 -12.46 8.56
CA ALA A 3 -9.11 -12.31 8.16
C ALA A 3 -9.01 -11.69 6.75
N ARG A 4 -9.19 -10.38 6.67
CA ARG A 4 -8.67 -9.50 5.61
C ARG A 4 -7.77 -8.49 6.32
N ASP A 5 -6.64 -8.97 6.81
CA ASP A 5 -5.78 -8.20 7.74
C ASP A 5 -5.10 -6.98 7.10
N ILE A 6 -5.22 -6.79 5.79
CA ILE A 6 -4.79 -5.57 5.09
C ILE A 6 -5.99 -4.93 4.39
N ASP A 7 -6.63 -4.00 5.10
CA ASP A 7 -7.68 -3.13 4.58
C ASP A 7 -7.15 -1.69 4.49
N ALA A 8 -7.90 -0.78 3.84
CA ALA A 8 -7.50 0.62 3.64
C ALA A 8 -7.01 1.29 4.93
N HIS A 9 -7.65 0.95 6.06
CA HIS A 9 -7.30 1.44 7.39
C HIS A 9 -5.96 0.94 7.93
N TRP A 10 -5.51 -0.26 7.54
CA TRP A 10 -4.19 -0.77 7.92
C TRP A 10 -3.09 -0.01 7.16
N ILE A 11 -3.27 0.16 5.85
CA ILE A 11 -2.38 0.95 4.99
C ILE A 11 -2.30 2.39 5.50
N GLN A 12 -3.44 2.98 5.86
CA GLN A 12 -3.50 4.33 6.43
C GLN A 12 -2.74 4.46 7.75
N ARG A 13 -2.84 3.45 8.64
CA ARG A 13 -2.09 3.45 9.91
C ARG A 13 -0.60 3.34 9.70
N SER A 14 -0.16 2.51 8.76
CA SER A 14 1.26 2.39 8.41
C SER A 14 1.76 3.70 7.80
N LEU A 15 1.02 4.29 6.85
CA LEU A 15 1.37 5.57 6.24
C LEU A 15 1.33 6.73 7.21
N SER A 16 0.43 6.74 8.21
CA SER A 16 0.39 7.80 9.24
C SER A 16 1.66 7.84 10.10
N LYS A 17 2.46 6.76 10.14
CA LYS A 17 3.78 6.76 10.81
C LYS A 17 4.86 7.47 9.98
N PHE A 18 4.71 7.47 8.65
CA PHE A 18 5.68 8.05 7.72
C PHE A 18 5.28 9.47 7.30
N TYR A 19 4.00 9.67 7.04
CA TYR A 19 3.41 10.94 6.63
C TYR A 19 2.64 11.55 7.81
N LYS A 20 3.16 12.66 8.36
CA LYS A 20 2.45 13.43 9.40
C LYS A 20 1.19 14.13 8.87
N ASP A 21 1.13 14.38 7.56
CA ASP A 21 -0.02 14.99 6.91
C ASP A 21 -1.11 13.95 6.61
N PRO A 22 -2.29 14.05 7.24
CA PRO A 22 -3.37 13.09 7.05
C PRO A 22 -3.93 13.12 5.62
N ILE A 23 -3.87 14.28 4.95
CA ILE A 23 -4.31 14.43 3.55
C ILE A 23 -3.39 13.63 2.62
N VAL A 24 -2.07 13.77 2.79
CA VAL A 24 -1.07 13.05 1.98
C VAL A 24 -1.15 11.55 2.24
N ALA A 25 -1.28 11.14 3.50
CA ALA A 25 -1.47 9.74 3.85
C ALA A 25 -2.73 9.16 3.19
N GLN A 26 -3.87 9.85 3.25
CA GLN A 26 -5.12 9.40 2.65
C GLN A 26 -5.02 9.27 1.12
N GLN A 27 -4.37 10.23 0.45
CA GLN A 27 -4.12 10.16 -1.00
C GLN A 27 -3.27 8.94 -1.35
N LYS A 28 -2.19 8.70 -0.60
CA LYS A 28 -1.31 7.55 -0.81
C LYS A 28 -2.03 6.22 -0.60
N VAL A 29 -2.92 6.12 0.40
CA VAL A 29 -3.77 4.92 0.58
C VAL A 29 -4.60 4.65 -0.66
N ASN A 30 -5.28 5.69 -1.19
CA ASN A 30 -6.11 5.53 -2.38
C ASN A 30 -5.29 5.12 -3.60
N GLU A 31 -4.11 5.72 -3.81
CA GLU A 31 -3.20 5.31 -4.90
C GLU A 31 -2.77 3.85 -4.77
N ILE A 32 -2.38 3.40 -3.57
CA ILE A 32 -1.99 2.00 -3.31
C ILE A 32 -3.16 1.04 -3.58
N LEU A 33 -4.36 1.35 -3.09
CA LEU A 33 -5.55 0.53 -3.33
C LEU A 33 -5.91 0.47 -4.81
N GLN A 34 -5.72 1.58 -5.53
CA GLN A 34 -5.94 1.63 -6.96
C GLN A 34 -4.95 0.73 -7.70
N ILE A 35 -3.65 0.83 -7.38
CA ILE A 35 -2.60 -0.05 -7.93
C ILE A 35 -2.90 -1.52 -7.66
N LEU A 36 -3.26 -1.88 -6.43
CA LEU A 36 -3.62 -3.27 -6.06
C LEU A 36 -4.79 -3.82 -6.87
N ARG A 37 -5.73 -2.94 -7.26
CA ARG A 37 -6.92 -3.27 -8.03
C ARG A 37 -6.70 -3.26 -9.54
N GLU A 38 -5.85 -2.37 -10.05
CA GLU A 38 -5.53 -2.22 -11.47
C GLU A 38 -4.42 -3.18 -11.93
N ALA A 39 -3.50 -3.55 -11.06
CA ALA A 39 -2.41 -4.42 -11.42
C ALA A 39 -2.92 -5.82 -11.79
N SER A 40 -2.67 -6.26 -13.02
CA SER A 40 -3.00 -7.63 -13.46
C SER A 40 -2.09 -8.67 -12.79
N ASP A 41 -0.81 -8.34 -12.61
CA ASP A 41 0.22 -9.27 -12.15
C ASP A 41 0.99 -8.71 -10.94
N ASP A 42 1.48 -9.60 -10.08
CA ASP A 42 2.28 -9.28 -8.90
C ASP A 42 3.49 -8.38 -9.20
N ARG A 43 4.15 -8.59 -10.35
CA ARG A 43 5.32 -7.80 -10.76
C ARG A 43 4.95 -6.36 -11.08
N ASP A 44 3.85 -6.16 -11.80
CA ASP A 44 3.38 -4.81 -12.15
C ASP A 44 2.96 -4.06 -10.87
N CYS A 45 2.21 -4.75 -10.00
CA CYS A 45 1.81 -4.22 -8.70
C CYS A 45 3.03 -3.80 -7.88
N GLU A 46 4.05 -4.66 -7.78
CA GLU A 46 5.27 -4.37 -7.02
C GLU A 46 6.01 -3.18 -7.61
N ASN A 47 6.16 -3.12 -8.94
CA ASN A 47 6.88 -2.05 -9.61
C ASN A 47 6.18 -0.68 -9.40
N GLN A 48 4.85 -0.66 -9.50
CA GLN A 48 4.06 0.55 -9.25
C GLN A 48 4.10 0.97 -7.77
N LEU A 49 4.02 0.02 -6.84
CA LEU A 49 4.13 0.32 -5.40
C LEU A 49 5.53 0.82 -5.03
N VAL A 50 6.59 0.25 -5.62
CA VAL A 50 7.98 0.71 -5.44
C VAL A 50 8.15 2.13 -5.99
N LEU A 51 7.55 2.43 -7.15
CA LEU A 51 7.57 3.77 -7.72
C LEU A 51 6.85 4.79 -6.83
N LEU A 52 5.73 4.39 -6.23
CA LEU A 52 4.89 5.26 -5.40
C LEU A 52 5.49 5.54 -4.02
N LEU A 53 6.00 4.50 -3.35
CA LEU A 53 6.47 4.55 -1.96
C LEU A 53 7.99 4.71 -1.85
N GLY A 54 8.71 4.47 -2.95
CA GLY A 54 10.17 4.40 -2.98
C GLY A 54 10.69 3.02 -2.56
N PHE A 55 11.93 2.73 -2.97
CA PHE A 55 12.63 1.49 -2.65
C PHE A 55 12.81 1.23 -1.14
N ASP A 56 12.75 2.26 -0.31
CA ASP A 56 12.88 2.16 1.15
C ASP A 56 11.75 1.35 1.79
N GLN A 57 10.59 1.26 1.13
CA GLN A 57 9.39 0.62 1.67
C GLN A 57 9.19 -0.81 1.14
N PHE A 58 10.26 -1.50 0.77
CA PHE A 58 10.18 -2.84 0.19
C PHE A 58 9.50 -3.88 1.10
N GLU A 59 9.75 -3.81 2.42
CA GLU A 59 9.07 -4.67 3.41
C GLU A 59 7.56 -4.42 3.44
N PHE A 60 7.14 -3.17 3.31
CA PHE A 60 5.71 -2.82 3.25
C PHE A 60 5.04 -3.37 2.00
N ILE A 61 5.72 -3.28 0.85
CA ILE A 61 5.24 -3.80 -0.43
C ILE A 61 5.12 -5.33 -0.42
N LYS A 62 6.08 -6.02 0.19
CA LYS A 62 6.01 -7.47 0.44
C LYS A 62 4.78 -7.86 1.25
N VAL A 63 4.49 -7.10 2.31
CA VAL A 63 3.34 -7.34 3.17
C VAL A 63 2.03 -7.10 2.42
N LEU A 64 1.95 -6.05 1.61
CA LEU A 64 0.79 -5.80 0.73
C LEU A 64 0.56 -6.96 -0.26
N ARG A 65 1.62 -7.54 -0.83
CA ARG A 65 1.51 -8.70 -1.73
C ARG A 65 1.07 -9.98 -1.02
N GLN A 66 1.53 -10.24 0.20
CA GLN A 66 1.18 -11.47 0.94
C GLN A 66 -0.30 -11.56 1.32
N HIS A 67 -1.01 -10.44 1.37
CA HIS A 67 -2.42 -10.37 1.75
C HIS A 67 -3.35 -10.02 0.59
N ARG A 68 -2.88 -10.19 -0.66
CA ARG A 68 -3.70 -10.03 -1.88
C ARG A 68 -4.65 -11.20 -2.08
#